data_AF-A0A507W6W4-F1
#
_entry.id   AF-A0A507W6W4-F1
#
_cell.length_a   1.000
_cell.length_b   1.000
_cell.length_c   1.000
_cell.angle_alpha   90.00
_cell.angle_beta   90.00
_cell.angle_gamma   90.00
#
_symmetry.space_group_name_H-M   'P 1'
#
loop_
_entity.id
_entity.type
_entity.pdbx_description
1 polymer ?
#
loop_
_entity_poly.entity_id
_entity_poly.type
_entity_poly.pdbx_seq_one_letter_code
_entity_poly.pdbx_strand_id
1 'polypeptide(L)' 'MAKIVSGLIVGLVLTSLLSGCSSLGVKPWQRDLLAKKSMQLNSAPLDSAIDDHIYFSKEASSGGRGFGGGGCGCN' A
#
# COMPACT_ATOMS: atom_id res chain seq x y z
N MET A 1 -15.14 -40.83 -17.75
CA MET A 1 -15.18 -39.60 -18.55
C MET A 1 -16.01 -38.49 -17.88
N ALA A 2 -17.29 -38.71 -17.55
CA ALA A 2 -18.14 -37.69 -16.91
C ALA A 2 -17.59 -37.11 -15.58
N LYS A 3 -16.97 -37.95 -14.72
CA LYS A 3 -16.37 -37.50 -13.45
C LYS A 3 -15.14 -36.58 -13.63
N ILE A 4 -14.35 -36.83 -14.69
CA ILE A 4 -13.15 -36.03 -15.02
C ILE A 4 -13.58 -34.66 -15.59
N VAL A 5 -14.61 -34.66 -16.45
CA VAL A 5 -15.18 -33.42 -17.01
C VAL A 5 -15.80 -32.56 -15.91
N SER A 6 -16.54 -33.17 -14.98
CA SER A 6 -17.11 -32.44 -13.83
C SER A 6 -16.03 -31.83 -12.93
N GLY A 7 -14.92 -32.53 -12.71
CA GLY A 7 -13.77 -31.99 -11.96
C GLY A 7 -13.10 -30.80 -12.64
N LEU A 8 -12.94 -30.87 -13.97
CA LEU A 8 -12.40 -29.76 -14.77
C LEU A 8 -13.29 -28.51 -14.73
N ILE A 9 -14.62 -28.69 -14.78
CA ILE A 9 -15.58 -27.57 -14.71
C ILE A 9 -15.50 -26.89 -13.34
N VAL A 10 -15.45 -27.66 -12.25
CA VAL A 10 -15.32 -27.11 -10.89
C VAL A 10 -13.98 -26.38 -10.73
N GLY A 11 -12.90 -26.93 -11.25
CA GLY A 11 -11.58 -26.29 -11.24
C GLY A 11 -11.55 -24.95 -12.00
N LEU A 12 -12.19 -24.90 -13.18
CA LEU A 12 -12.26 -23.67 -13.99
C LEU A 12 -13.11 -22.58 -13.32
N VAL A 13 -14.22 -22.95 -12.69
CA VAL A 13 -15.06 -22.00 -11.94
C VAL A 13 -14.29 -21.45 -10.75
N LEU A 14 -13.56 -22.29 -10.02
CA LEU A 14 -12.81 -21.87 -8.83
C LEU A 14 -11.69 -20.87 -9.17
N THR A 15 -10.96 -21.07 -10.27
CA THR A 15 -9.89 -20.15 -10.69
C THR A 15 -10.42 -18.82 -11.21
N SER A 16 -11.62 -18.79 -11.79
CA SER A 16 -12.26 -17.54 -12.25
C SER A 16 -12.60 -16.58 -11.10
N LEU A 17 -12.81 -17.08 -9.88
CA LEU A 17 -13.09 -16.28 -8.69
C LEU A 17 -11.85 -15.58 -8.12
N LEU A 18 -10.63 -15.97 -8.52
CA LEU A 18 -9.39 -15.32 -8.12
C LEU A 18 -9.02 -14.13 -9.05
N SER A 19 -9.91 -13.74 -9.95
CA SER A 19 -9.71 -12.61 -10.84
C SER A 19 -9.70 -11.29 -10.06
N GLY A 20 -8.60 -10.54 -10.16
CA GLY A 20 -8.48 -9.20 -9.56
C GLY A 20 -9.02 -8.09 -10.46
N CYS A 21 -9.44 -6.97 -9.85
CA CYS A 21 -9.93 -5.77 -10.55
C CYS A 21 -8.80 -4.84 -11.05
N SER A 22 -7.68 -5.38 -11.53
CA SER A 22 -6.50 -4.58 -11.92
C SER A 22 -6.76 -3.65 -13.12
N SER A 23 -7.76 -3.97 -13.95
CA SER A 23 -8.16 -3.18 -15.13
C SER A 23 -9.13 -2.03 -14.82
N LEU A 24 -9.73 -1.99 -13.62
CA LEU A 24 -10.71 -0.96 -13.22
C LEU A 24 -10.06 0.34 -12.72
N GLY A 25 -8.73 0.45 -12.79
CA GLY A 25 -7.99 1.62 -12.35
C GLY A 25 -7.90 2.73 -13.40
N VAL A 26 -7.65 3.95 -12.93
CA VAL A 26 -7.27 5.07 -13.80
C VAL A 26 -5.83 4.93 -14.27
N LYS A 27 -5.51 5.47 -15.46
CA LYS A 27 -4.14 5.47 -15.99
C LYS A 27 -3.21 6.24 -15.04
N PRO A 28 -1.92 5.89 -14.91
CA PRO A 28 -1.01 6.50 -13.93
C PRO A 28 -1.02 8.04 -13.93
N TRP A 29 -1.02 8.66 -15.12
CA TRP A 29 -1.04 10.12 -15.29
C TRP A 29 -2.41 10.78 -14.99
N GLN A 30 -3.48 10.00 -14.84
CA GLN A 30 -4.78 10.51 -14.41
C GLN A 30 -4.87 10.66 -12.88
N ARG A 31 -3.88 10.15 -12.13
CA ARG A 31 -3.79 10.32 -10.66
C ARG A 31 -3.13 11.64 -10.23
N ASP A 32 -2.66 12.45 -11.18
CA ASP A 32 -1.93 13.70 -10.90
C ASP A 32 -2.73 14.67 -10.03
N LEU A 33 -4.06 14.74 -10.24
CA LEU A 33 -4.97 15.58 -9.44
C LEU A 33 -5.29 15.02 -8.04
N LEU A 34 -5.03 13.73 -7.80
CA LEU A 34 -5.33 13.03 -6.53
C LEU A 34 -4.10 12.96 -5.61
N ALA A 35 -2.88 13.22 -6.10
CA ALA A 35 -1.66 13.18 -5.30
C ALA A 35 -1.39 14.52 -4.60
N LYS A 36 -2.38 15.08 -3.89
CA LYS A 36 -2.20 16.35 -3.17
C LYS A 36 -1.20 16.15 -2.03
N LYS A 37 -0.34 17.15 -1.77
CA LYS A 37 0.64 17.10 -0.68
C LYS A 37 0.02 16.88 0.70
N SER A 38 -1.22 17.34 0.91
CA SER A 38 -2.00 17.12 2.12
C SER A 38 -2.45 15.67 2.35
N MET A 39 -2.38 14.82 1.32
CA MET A 39 -2.76 13.41 1.37
C MET A 39 -1.55 12.49 1.60
N GLN A 40 -0.35 13.05 1.80
CA GLN A 40 0.81 12.26 2.21
C GLN A 40 0.56 11.66 3.60
N LEU A 41 1.09 10.46 3.85
CA LEU A 41 0.98 9.79 5.16
C LEU A 41 1.43 10.69 6.32
N ASN A 42 2.38 11.57 6.02
CA ASN A 42 2.78 12.66 6.87
C ASN A 42 2.56 13.98 6.12
N SER A 43 1.44 14.65 6.42
CA SER A 43 1.08 15.94 5.81
C SER A 43 1.85 17.12 6.41
N ALA A 44 2.48 16.95 7.58
CA ALA A 44 3.21 17.97 8.32
C ALA A 44 4.61 17.46 8.74
N PRO A 45 5.55 17.32 7.78
CA PRO A 45 6.84 16.69 8.03
C PRO A 45 7.75 17.42 9.02
N LEU A 46 7.56 18.73 9.19
CA LEU A 46 8.31 19.51 10.17
C LEU A 46 7.84 19.20 11.59
N ASP A 47 6.54 19.16 11.82
CA ASP A 47 5.96 18.87 13.13
C ASP A 47 6.34 17.46 13.58
N SER A 48 6.22 16.47 12.70
CA SER A 48 6.66 15.10 13.00
C SER A 48 8.15 15.00 13.32
N ALA A 49 8.99 15.78 12.63
CA ALA A 49 10.44 15.75 12.87
C ALA A 49 10.79 16.36 14.23
N ILE A 50 10.07 17.41 14.63
CA ILE A 50 10.22 18.04 15.95
C ILE A 50 9.73 17.08 17.04
N ASP A 51 8.58 16.43 16.85
CA ASP A 51 8.05 15.44 17.78
C ASP A 51 9.00 14.26 17.97
N ASP A 52 9.57 13.75 16.88
CA ASP A 52 10.56 12.68 16.92
C ASP A 52 11.85 13.14 17.65
N HIS A 53 12.31 14.35 17.38
CA HIS A 53 13.47 14.91 18.09
C HIS A 53 13.22 15.01 19.61
N ILE A 54 12.03 15.48 20.01
CA ILE A 54 11.62 15.55 21.41
C ILE A 54 11.54 14.14 22.03
N TYR A 55 10.95 13.19 21.30
CA TYR A 55 10.75 11.82 21.75
C TYR A 55 12.09 11.11 22.00
N PHE A 56 13.02 11.15 21.03
CA PHE A 56 14.36 10.57 21.20
C PHE A 56 15.15 11.21 22.33
N SER A 57 15.01 12.54 22.50
CA SER A 57 15.67 13.26 23.58
C SER A 57 15.13 12.87 24.96
N LYS A 58 13.83 12.59 25.07
CA LYS A 58 13.18 12.24 26.35
C LYS A 58 13.34 10.78 26.73
N GLU A 59 13.28 9.87 25.76
CA GLU A 59 13.26 8.43 26.03
C GLU A 59 14.62 7.76 25.89
N ALA A 60 15.66 8.52 25.52
CA ALA A 60 17.00 8.01 25.18
C ALA A 60 16.97 6.85 24.16
N SER A 61 15.89 6.74 23.39
CA SER A 61 15.70 5.69 22.40
C SER A 61 16.51 6.03 21.16
N SER A 62 17.42 5.14 20.76
CA SER A 62 18.18 5.23 19.52
C SER A 62 17.48 4.39 18.44
N GLY A 63 17.12 5.03 17.33
CA GLY A 63 16.40 4.39 16.21
C GLY A 63 15.09 5.11 15.89
N GLY A 64 15.02 5.67 14.68
CA GLY A 64 13.85 6.38 14.14
C GLY A 64 12.55 5.60 14.30
N ARG A 65 11.41 6.29 14.48
CA ARG A 65 10.11 5.71 14.13
C ARG A 65 10.18 5.40 12.63
N GLY A 66 9.98 4.15 12.24
CA GLY A 66 10.42 3.61 10.95
C GLY A 66 10.06 4.40 9.68
N PHE A 67 10.78 4.04 8.62
CA PHE A 67 10.74 4.51 7.23
C PHE A 67 9.55 5.39 6.82
N GLY A 68 9.91 6.66 6.59
CA GLY A 68 9.44 7.53 5.50
C GLY A 68 8.07 7.21 4.92
N GLY A 69 7.10 8.04 5.28
CA GLY A 69 5.75 7.96 4.73
C GLY A 69 5.73 7.87 3.20
N GLY A 70 4.91 6.95 2.68
CA GLY A 70 4.32 7.02 1.34
C GLY A 70 5.31 7.08 0.18
N GLY A 71 6.05 6.00 -0.03
CA GLY A 71 6.87 5.71 -1.21
C GLY A 71 7.03 4.20 -1.35
N CYS A 72 7.63 3.70 -2.45
CA CYS A 72 7.67 2.26 -2.76
C CYS A 72 8.48 1.36 -1.79
N GLY A 73 8.78 1.82 -0.57
CA GLY A 73 9.27 0.98 0.52
C GLY A 73 10.62 0.33 0.28
N CYS A 74 11.39 0.77 -0.71
CA CYS A 74 12.74 0.28 -0.95
C CYS A 74 13.71 1.10 -0.09
N ASN A 75 14.19 0.47 0.99
CA ASN A 75 15.58 0.69 1.42
C ASN A 75 16.53 0.27 0.30
#